data_AF-A0A7S4VY12-F1
#
_entry.id   AF-A0A7S4VY12-F1
#
_cell.length_a   1.000
_cell.length_b   1.000
_cell.length_c   1.000
_cell.angle_alpha   90.00
_cell.angle_beta   90.00
_cell.angle_gamma   90.00
#
_symmetry.space_group_name_H-M   'P 1'
#
loop_
_entity.id
_entity.type
_entity.pdbx_description
1 polymer ?
#
loop_
_entity_poly.entity_id
_entity_poly.type
_entity_poly.pdbx_seq_one_letter_code
_entity_poly.pdbx_strand_id
1 'polypeptide(L)'
;KRRTMMMNKSLVLLVLSVVSPSASFVTNNAAWSIRRSVVTSSSSAEWTGDVVSNTPDGQIRGCSITPDSEDSTLFTISIDGVEADLGKFSEAIYKKITSDAKQQSFQGFRPGTIPPHLQPTYRAFAMDECAREATLEAMEQNNIRPFQDARENLEFSSVSIPPPAKKAKKKKGGRKKKGQNSAMAQPAEVVEEPQWLLFDGMKEALDAGWKPGQSFSFVVKGAKGQKLRDESSVAGAKAIGSPNSAIDLNRVDVNSLPGGDDDWNK
;
A
#
# COMPACT_ATOMS: atom_id res chain seq x y z
N LYS A 1 -40.16 32.39 33.11
CA LYS A 1 -40.75 33.22 32.01
C LYS A 1 -39.64 33.76 31.09
N ARG A 2 -39.24 32.99 30.07
CA ARG A 2 -38.44 33.41 28.90
C ARG A 2 -38.90 32.52 27.75
N ARG A 3 -39.99 32.89 27.07
CA ARG A 3 -40.05 33.49 25.72
C ARG A 3 -39.31 32.66 24.66
N THR A 4 -40.05 31.66 24.18
CA THR A 4 -40.07 31.13 22.82
C THR A 4 -40.09 32.27 21.80
N MET A 5 -39.19 32.23 20.81
CA MET A 5 -39.36 32.94 19.55
C MET A 5 -39.38 31.93 18.41
N MET A 6 -40.56 31.79 17.83
CA MET A 6 -40.76 31.29 16.48
C MET A 6 -40.26 32.36 15.51
N MET A 7 -39.52 31.98 14.47
CA MET A 7 -39.44 32.77 13.24
C MET A 7 -39.66 31.90 12.03
N ASN A 8 -40.83 32.19 11.44
CA ASN A 8 -41.32 32.02 10.09
C ASN A 8 -40.36 31.54 8.99
N LYS A 9 -40.88 30.53 8.30
CA LYS A 9 -40.64 30.21 6.90
C LYS A 9 -41.04 31.39 6.02
N SER A 10 -40.10 31.91 5.23
CA SER A 10 -40.44 32.62 3.99
C SER A 10 -39.43 32.25 2.91
N LEU A 11 -39.98 31.51 1.95
CA LEU A 11 -39.47 31.16 0.65
C LEU A 11 -39.25 32.45 -0.15
N VAL A 12 -38.03 32.71 -0.62
CA VAL A 12 -37.78 33.60 -1.77
C VAL A 12 -36.76 32.92 -2.67
N LEU A 13 -37.31 32.31 -3.72
CA LEU A 13 -36.61 31.98 -4.94
C LEU A 13 -36.17 33.29 -5.60
N LEU A 14 -34.86 33.48 -5.76
CA LEU A 14 -34.36 34.41 -6.78
C LEU A 14 -33.18 33.78 -7.51
N VAL A 15 -33.49 33.35 -8.72
CA VAL A 15 -32.56 32.94 -9.76
C VAL A 15 -31.78 34.17 -10.20
N LEU A 16 -30.47 34.17 -9.94
CA LEU A 16 -29.51 35.05 -10.61
C LEU A 16 -28.39 34.18 -11.15
N SER A 17 -28.60 33.72 -12.38
CA SER A 17 -27.58 33.25 -13.30
C SER A 17 -26.66 34.42 -13.65
N VAL A 18 -25.53 34.51 -12.94
CA VAL A 18 -24.36 35.26 -13.41
C VAL A 18 -23.36 34.26 -13.93
N VAL A 19 -23.36 34.14 -15.26
CA VAL A 19 -22.25 33.61 -16.04
C VAL A 19 -21.01 34.41 -15.66
N SER A 20 -20.02 33.74 -15.08
CA SER A 20 -18.68 34.29 -14.94
C SER A 20 -17.65 33.24 -15.34
N PRO A 21 -16.53 33.70 -15.91
CA PRO A 21 -15.73 32.93 -16.85
C PRO A 21 -15.05 31.77 -16.15
N SER A 22 -15.00 30.65 -16.87
CA SER A 22 -14.05 29.57 -16.70
C SER A 22 -12.63 30.13 -16.66
N ALA A 23 -12.19 30.53 -15.47
CA ALA A 23 -10.79 30.57 -15.12
C ALA A 23 -10.35 29.10 -15.11
N SER A 24 -9.81 28.68 -16.24
CA SER A 24 -9.00 27.48 -16.34
C SER A 24 -7.93 27.60 -15.26
N PHE A 25 -8.15 26.97 -14.11
CA PHE A 25 -7.05 26.48 -13.31
C PHE A 25 -6.34 25.48 -14.22
N VAL A 26 -5.38 26.00 -14.97
CA VAL A 26 -4.23 25.23 -15.40
C VAL A 26 -3.59 24.82 -14.09
N THR A 27 -4.06 23.69 -13.56
CA THR A 27 -3.20 22.84 -12.76
C THR A 27 -2.01 22.62 -13.66
N ASN A 28 -0.92 23.34 -13.38
CA ASN A 28 0.39 22.83 -13.68
C ASN A 28 0.49 21.51 -12.89
N ASN A 29 -0.08 20.45 -13.47
CA ASN A 29 0.63 19.20 -13.59
C ASN A 29 1.91 19.58 -14.32
N ALA A 30 2.84 20.17 -13.57
CA ALA A 30 4.24 19.91 -13.78
C ALA A 30 4.31 18.40 -13.72
N ALA A 31 4.16 17.79 -14.90
CA ALA A 31 4.65 16.48 -15.15
C ALA A 31 6.05 16.52 -14.56
N TRP A 32 6.23 15.86 -13.41
CA TRP A 32 7.53 15.44 -12.96
C TRP A 32 7.98 14.41 -14.00
N SER A 33 8.31 14.91 -15.19
CA SER A 33 9.14 14.24 -16.15
C SER A 33 10.48 14.24 -15.45
N ILE A 34 10.68 13.18 -14.67
CA ILE A 34 11.98 12.78 -14.15
C ILE A 34 12.82 12.55 -15.41
N ARG A 35 13.42 13.64 -15.92
CA ARG A 35 14.57 13.54 -16.80
C ARG A 35 15.63 12.90 -15.92
N ARG A 36 15.76 11.58 -16.00
CA ARG A 36 16.95 10.84 -15.56
C ARG A 36 18.13 11.40 -16.34
N SER A 37 18.69 12.51 -15.89
CA SER A 37 20.07 12.85 -16.21
C SER A 37 20.92 11.81 -15.50
N VAL A 38 21.44 10.85 -16.26
CA VAL A 38 22.47 9.92 -15.81
C VAL A 38 23.71 10.75 -15.50
N VAL A 39 23.79 11.27 -14.29
CA VAL A 39 25.03 11.82 -13.73
C VAL A 39 25.68 10.67 -12.97
N THR A 40 26.55 9.96 -13.67
CA THR A 40 27.54 9.05 -13.11
C THR A 40 28.57 9.88 -12.34
N SER A 41 28.50 9.87 -11.01
CA SER A 41 29.65 9.75 -10.08
C SER A 41 29.33 10.28 -8.67
N SER A 42 29.19 9.35 -7.73
CA SER A 42 29.92 9.30 -6.45
C SER A 42 29.38 8.10 -5.67
N SER A 43 30.24 7.44 -4.91
CA SER A 43 30.07 6.13 -4.27
C SER A 43 28.94 6.08 -3.22
N SER A 44 27.69 6.22 -3.68
CA SER A 44 26.52 5.72 -2.99
C SER A 44 26.68 4.22 -2.88
N ALA A 45 26.46 3.66 -1.68
CA ALA A 45 26.32 2.23 -1.50
C ALA A 45 25.30 1.76 -2.55
N GLU A 46 25.80 1.06 -3.56
CA GLU A 46 25.03 0.55 -4.67
C GLU A 46 23.98 -0.34 -4.06
N TRP A 47 22.75 0.16 -4.00
CA TRP A 47 21.63 -0.65 -3.57
C TRP A 47 21.52 -1.75 -4.62
N THR A 48 21.90 -2.97 -4.24
CA THR A 48 21.93 -4.12 -5.17
C THR A 48 20.53 -4.49 -5.66
N GLY A 49 19.47 -3.85 -5.15
CA GLY A 49 18.09 -4.18 -5.47
C GLY A 49 17.67 -5.54 -4.92
N ASP A 50 18.57 -6.27 -4.25
CA ASP A 50 18.28 -7.54 -3.60
C ASP A 50 17.39 -7.29 -2.39
N VAL A 51 16.08 -7.24 -2.65
CA VAL A 51 15.09 -7.61 -1.64
C VAL A 51 15.33 -9.10 -1.42
N VAL A 52 16.19 -9.42 -0.45
CA VAL A 52 16.44 -10.80 -0.04
C VAL A 52 15.13 -11.33 0.50
N SER A 53 14.37 -12.02 -0.35
CA SER A 53 13.26 -12.83 0.10
C SER A 53 13.81 -13.78 1.16
N ASN A 54 13.19 -13.83 2.33
CA ASN A 54 13.60 -14.79 3.37
C ASN A 54 13.23 -16.24 2.98
N THR A 55 12.80 -16.44 1.73
CA THR A 55 12.34 -17.70 1.16
C THR A 55 13.06 -17.97 -0.15
N PRO A 56 13.45 -19.22 -0.42
CA PRO A 56 14.08 -19.58 -1.69
C PRO A 56 13.18 -19.28 -2.91
N ASP A 57 11.85 -19.23 -2.70
CA ASP A 57 10.85 -19.11 -3.78
C ASP A 57 10.51 -17.65 -4.15
N GLY A 58 11.07 -16.66 -3.46
CA GLY A 58 10.75 -15.25 -3.72
C GLY A 58 9.38 -14.77 -3.23
N GLN A 59 8.60 -15.63 -2.57
CA GLN A 59 7.23 -15.31 -2.15
C GLN A 59 7.15 -14.54 -0.83
N ILE A 60 6.10 -13.73 -0.68
CA ILE A 60 5.77 -13.02 0.56
C ILE A 60 5.04 -14.01 1.48
N ARG A 61 5.51 -14.15 2.72
CA ARG A 61 4.85 -14.98 3.74
C ARG A 61 3.90 -14.15 4.60
N GLY A 62 3.15 -14.79 5.48
CA GLY A 62 2.24 -14.11 6.39
C GLY A 62 1.05 -13.43 5.73
N CYS A 63 0.77 -13.73 4.46
CA CYS A 63 -0.36 -13.17 3.74
C CYS A 63 -1.54 -14.14 3.76
N SER A 64 -2.72 -13.61 4.07
CA SER A 64 -3.99 -14.31 3.89
C SER A 64 -4.97 -13.42 3.12
N ILE A 65 -5.63 -13.99 2.12
CA ILE A 65 -6.59 -13.27 1.27
C ILE A 65 -7.95 -13.94 1.43
N THR A 66 -8.96 -13.12 1.71
CA THR A 66 -10.35 -13.52 1.81
C THR A 66 -11.18 -12.71 0.82
N PRO A 67 -11.90 -13.35 -0.12
CA PRO A 67 -12.82 -12.63 -0.99
C PRO A 67 -13.99 -12.08 -0.17
N ASP A 68 -14.49 -10.90 -0.55
CA ASP A 68 -15.68 -10.35 0.06
C ASP A 68 -16.92 -11.15 -0.36
N SER A 69 -17.91 -11.26 0.53
CA SER A 69 -19.13 -12.05 0.26
C SER A 69 -20.09 -11.35 -0.69
N GLU A 70 -20.04 -10.02 -0.75
CA GLU A 70 -20.95 -9.20 -1.56
C GLU A 70 -20.40 -8.94 -2.98
N ASP A 71 -19.08 -8.84 -3.13
CA ASP A 71 -18.42 -8.51 -4.40
C ASP A 71 -17.21 -9.43 -4.67
N SER A 72 -17.31 -10.23 -5.73
CA SER A 72 -16.24 -11.14 -6.17
C SER A 72 -14.94 -10.45 -6.61
N THR A 73 -14.96 -9.13 -6.79
CA THR A 73 -13.80 -8.32 -7.18
C THR A 73 -13.13 -7.64 -5.99
N LEU A 74 -13.74 -7.70 -4.80
CA LEU A 74 -13.20 -7.12 -3.58
C LEU A 74 -12.56 -8.21 -2.71
N PHE A 75 -11.39 -7.88 -2.17
CA PHE A 75 -10.63 -8.75 -1.31
C PHE A 75 -10.28 -8.03 -0.01
N THR A 76 -10.32 -8.78 1.09
CA THR A 76 -9.72 -8.40 2.37
C THR A 76 -8.42 -9.18 2.54
N ILE A 77 -7.32 -8.46 2.72
CA ILE A 77 -5.96 -8.99 2.76
C ILE A 77 -5.36 -8.71 4.13
N SER A 78 -4.92 -9.73 4.84
CA SER A 78 -4.21 -9.61 6.12
C SER A 78 -2.75 -9.99 5.94
N ILE A 79 -1.85 -9.10 6.34
CA ILE A 79 -0.40 -9.27 6.20
C ILE A 79 0.27 -9.24 7.57
N ASP A 80 0.95 -10.33 7.95
CA ASP A 80 1.85 -10.39 9.09
C ASP A 80 3.22 -9.82 8.73
N GLY A 81 3.56 -8.66 9.31
CA GLY A 81 4.78 -7.96 9.02
C GLY A 81 6.07 -8.60 9.52
N VAL A 82 6.00 -9.59 10.41
CA VAL A 82 7.17 -10.37 10.81
C VAL A 82 7.52 -11.37 9.72
N GLU A 83 6.55 -12.16 9.29
CA GLU A 83 6.74 -13.17 8.24
C GLU A 83 7.01 -12.54 6.88
N ALA A 84 6.35 -11.42 6.58
CA ALA A 84 6.53 -10.65 5.34
C ALA A 84 7.79 -9.74 5.35
N ASP A 85 8.57 -9.71 6.44
CA ASP A 85 9.79 -8.89 6.59
C ASP A 85 9.60 -7.38 6.29
N LEU A 86 8.44 -6.84 6.67
CA LEU A 86 8.09 -5.44 6.41
C LEU A 86 8.99 -4.46 7.16
N GLY A 87 9.65 -4.91 8.24
CA GLY A 87 10.67 -4.13 8.94
C GLY A 87 11.83 -3.76 8.01
N LYS A 88 12.49 -4.74 7.39
CA LYS A 88 13.61 -4.47 6.47
C LYS A 88 13.15 -3.74 5.21
N PHE A 89 11.99 -4.11 4.68
CA PHE A 89 11.46 -3.48 3.47
C PHE A 89 11.15 -1.99 3.68
N SER A 90 10.46 -1.63 4.76
CA SER A 90 10.21 -0.23 5.12
C SER A 90 11.50 0.55 5.42
N GLU A 91 12.51 -0.08 6.01
CA GLU A 91 13.83 0.54 6.22
C GLU A 91 14.52 0.86 4.90
N ALA A 92 14.45 -0.04 3.92
CA ALA A 92 15.03 0.15 2.59
C ALA A 92 14.35 1.32 1.86
N ILE A 93 13.01 1.37 1.86
CA ILE A 93 12.24 2.49 1.29
C ILE A 93 12.64 3.80 1.96
N TYR A 94 12.66 3.85 3.29
CA TYR A 94 13.02 5.05 4.03
C TYR A 94 14.46 5.52 3.74
N LYS A 95 15.43 4.60 3.68
CA LYS A 95 16.82 4.92 3.31
C LYS A 95 16.89 5.51 1.91
N LYS A 96 16.15 4.93 0.96
CA LYS A 96 16.13 5.40 -0.43
C LYS A 96 15.56 6.81 -0.54
N ILE A 97 14.35 7.05 -0.05
CA ILE A 97 13.71 8.37 -0.13
C ILE A 97 14.49 9.45 0.64
N THR A 98 15.11 9.10 1.78
CA THR A 98 15.91 10.06 2.54
C THR A 98 17.28 10.31 1.90
N SER A 99 17.88 9.33 1.24
CA SER A 99 19.09 9.54 0.43
C SER A 99 18.81 10.51 -0.71
N ASP A 100 17.71 10.31 -1.44
CA ASP A 100 17.31 11.17 -2.55
C ASP A 100 16.96 12.58 -2.04
N ALA A 101 16.26 12.69 -0.90
CA ALA A 101 15.99 13.98 -0.27
C ALA A 101 17.26 14.72 0.18
N LYS A 102 18.29 14.03 0.66
CA LYS A 102 19.57 14.66 1.05
C LYS A 102 20.34 15.24 -0.14
N GLN A 103 20.14 14.70 -1.34
CA GLN A 103 20.72 15.26 -2.57
C GLN A 103 20.03 16.56 -2.97
N GLN A 104 18.77 16.76 -2.54
CA GLN A 104 18.07 18.03 -2.70
C GLN A 104 18.63 19.04 -1.69
N SER A 105 18.91 20.27 -2.15
CA SER A 105 19.28 21.36 -1.26
C SER A 105 18.03 22.05 -0.72
N PHE A 106 17.89 22.08 0.60
CA PHE A 106 16.80 22.79 1.27
C PHE A 106 17.26 24.19 1.66
N GLN A 107 16.46 25.21 1.37
CA GLN A 107 16.76 26.59 1.71
C GLN A 107 16.95 26.75 3.23
N GLY A 108 18.06 27.36 3.64
CA GLY A 108 18.38 27.58 5.06
C GLY A 108 18.97 26.37 5.79
N PHE A 109 19.14 25.23 5.11
CA PHE A 109 19.80 24.04 5.67
C PHE A 109 21.11 23.76 4.95
N ARG A 110 22.03 23.11 5.67
CA ARG A 110 23.28 22.65 5.06
C ARG A 110 22.97 21.56 4.01
N PRO A 111 23.68 21.54 2.86
CA PRO A 111 23.59 20.45 1.90
C PRO A 111 23.73 19.09 2.59
N GLY A 112 22.91 18.10 2.21
CA GLY A 112 22.86 16.79 2.86
C GLY A 112 22.06 16.72 4.17
N THR A 113 21.40 17.81 4.59
CA THR A 113 20.57 17.85 5.82
C THR A 113 19.10 17.93 5.48
N ILE A 114 18.31 16.95 5.94
CA ILE A 114 16.85 16.98 5.85
C ILE A 114 16.28 17.82 7.01
N PRO A 115 15.44 18.83 6.75
CA PRO A 115 14.75 19.57 7.79
C PRO A 115 14.02 18.66 8.80
N PRO A 116 14.16 18.87 10.12
CA PRO A 116 13.58 17.98 11.13
C PRO A 116 12.06 17.77 11.03
N HIS A 117 11.33 18.80 10.59
CA HIS A 117 9.87 18.75 10.43
C HIS A 117 9.41 17.86 9.27
N LEU A 118 10.29 17.54 8.31
CA LEU A 118 9.96 16.62 7.20
C LEU A 118 10.21 15.16 7.56
N GLN A 119 10.97 14.87 8.61
CA GLN A 119 11.28 13.48 8.99
C GLN A 119 10.02 12.64 9.28
N PRO A 120 9.00 13.14 10.00
CA PRO A 120 7.75 12.39 10.20
C PRO A 120 7.06 12.07 8.87
N THR A 121 7.06 13.01 7.91
CA THR A 121 6.47 12.81 6.58
C THR A 121 7.15 11.68 5.82
N TYR A 122 8.49 11.61 5.84
CA TYR A 122 9.21 10.51 5.20
C TYR A 122 8.94 9.15 5.89
N ARG A 123 8.75 9.13 7.21
CA ARG A 123 8.38 7.90 7.92
C ARG A 123 6.97 7.45 7.54
N ALA A 124 6.02 8.37 7.50
CA ALA A 124 4.65 8.09 7.10
C ALA A 124 4.60 7.55 5.66
N PHE A 125 5.32 8.20 4.75
CA PHE A 125 5.44 7.74 3.37
C PHE A 125 6.05 6.34 3.28
N ALA A 126 7.13 6.06 4.03
CA ALA A 126 7.75 4.74 3.99
C ALA A 126 6.81 3.63 4.50
N MET A 127 5.96 3.91 5.48
CA MET A 127 4.97 2.96 5.99
C MET A 127 3.85 2.70 4.98
N ASP A 128 3.26 3.77 4.43
CA ASP A 128 2.17 3.68 3.43
C ASP A 128 2.63 2.96 2.17
N GLU A 129 3.78 3.35 1.62
CA GLU A 129 4.34 2.73 0.41
C GLU A 129 4.69 1.26 0.65
N CYS A 130 5.32 0.93 1.79
CA CYS A 130 5.62 -0.45 2.16
C CYS A 130 4.36 -1.32 2.20
N ALA A 131 3.28 -0.80 2.79
CA ALA A 131 2.03 -1.53 2.91
C ALA A 131 1.31 -1.69 1.56
N ARG A 132 1.30 -0.66 0.71
CA ARG A 132 0.72 -0.73 -0.64
C ARG A 132 1.44 -1.76 -1.50
N GLU A 133 2.76 -1.72 -1.54
CA GLU A 133 3.55 -2.68 -2.33
C GLU A 133 3.37 -4.11 -1.81
N ALA A 134 3.40 -4.33 -0.49
CA ALA A 134 3.17 -5.65 0.08
C ALA A 134 1.77 -6.21 -0.25
N THR A 135 0.76 -5.33 -0.35
CA THR A 135 -0.60 -5.71 -0.72
C THR A 135 -0.70 -6.11 -2.19
N LEU A 136 -0.07 -5.36 -3.09
CA LEU A 136 -0.08 -5.68 -4.52
C LEU A 136 0.69 -6.96 -4.82
N GLU A 137 1.84 -7.14 -4.18
CA GLU A 137 2.63 -8.38 -4.26
C GLU A 137 1.82 -9.59 -3.77
N ALA A 138 1.11 -9.44 -2.64
CA ALA A 138 0.20 -10.45 -2.14
C ALA A 138 -0.90 -10.83 -3.15
N MET A 139 -1.49 -9.84 -3.83
CA MET A 139 -2.50 -10.09 -4.86
C MET A 139 -1.91 -10.85 -6.05
N GLU A 140 -0.75 -10.42 -6.55
CA GLU A 140 -0.07 -11.04 -7.69
C GLU A 140 0.29 -12.50 -7.40
N GLN A 141 0.88 -12.79 -6.24
CA GLN A 141 1.23 -14.16 -5.82
C GLN A 141 0.03 -15.09 -5.67
N ASN A 142 -1.17 -14.52 -5.49
CA ASN A 142 -2.42 -15.26 -5.39
C ASN A 142 -3.21 -15.28 -6.71
N ASN A 143 -2.57 -15.03 -7.86
CA ASN A 143 -3.22 -14.99 -9.18
C ASN A 143 -4.39 -13.99 -9.22
N ILE A 144 -4.29 -12.87 -8.49
CA ILE A 144 -5.28 -11.78 -8.53
C ILE A 144 -4.63 -10.62 -9.26
N ARG A 145 -5.18 -10.26 -10.42
CA ARG A 145 -4.72 -9.10 -11.17
C ARG A 145 -5.35 -7.83 -10.56
N PRO A 146 -4.57 -6.91 -9.97
CA PRO A 146 -5.11 -5.67 -9.44
C PRO A 146 -5.66 -4.79 -10.57
N PHE A 147 -6.72 -4.02 -10.28
CA PHE A 147 -7.20 -2.99 -11.20
C PHE A 147 -6.29 -1.76 -11.21
N GLN A 148 -6.43 -0.92 -12.23
CA GLN A 148 -5.57 0.26 -12.42
C GLN A 148 -5.69 1.27 -11.25
N ASP A 149 -6.88 1.37 -10.67
CA ASP A 149 -7.22 2.22 -9.52
C ASP A 149 -7.05 1.50 -8.16
N ALA A 150 -6.68 0.21 -8.17
CA ALA A 150 -6.58 -0.59 -6.95
C ALA A 150 -5.59 0.02 -5.96
N ARG A 151 -4.47 0.58 -6.48
CA ARG A 151 -3.44 1.21 -5.65
C ARG A 151 -3.99 2.39 -4.83
N GLU A 152 -4.89 3.18 -5.38
CA GLU A 152 -5.39 4.41 -4.74
C GLU A 152 -6.50 4.12 -3.72
N ASN A 153 -7.28 3.06 -3.95
CA ASN A 153 -8.49 2.72 -3.18
C ASN A 153 -8.27 1.74 -2.03
N LEU A 154 -7.02 1.46 -1.63
CA LEU A 154 -6.73 0.59 -0.48
C LEU A 154 -7.05 1.29 0.84
N GLU A 155 -7.91 0.67 1.65
CA GLU A 155 -8.22 1.12 3.01
C GLU A 155 -7.48 0.26 4.03
N PHE A 156 -6.52 0.86 4.72
CA PHE A 156 -5.73 0.18 5.75
C PHE A 156 -6.42 0.26 7.10
N SER A 157 -6.67 -0.89 7.70
CA SER A 157 -7.34 -1.06 8.99
C SER A 157 -6.54 -2.00 9.90
N SER A 158 -6.79 -1.93 11.21
CA SER A 158 -6.23 -2.87 12.21
C SER A 158 -4.71 -3.01 12.13
N VAL A 159 -3.99 -1.90 12.24
CA VAL A 159 -2.52 -1.89 12.19
C VAL A 159 -1.97 -2.32 13.55
N SER A 160 -1.12 -3.35 13.57
CA SER A 160 -0.46 -3.81 14.80
C SER A 160 1.05 -3.59 14.73
N ILE A 161 1.64 -3.03 15.78
CA ILE A 161 3.10 -2.86 15.89
C ILE A 161 3.62 -3.63 17.12
N PRO A 162 4.85 -4.17 17.06
CA PRO A 162 5.47 -4.80 18.21
C PRO A 162 5.72 -3.72 19.28
N PRO A 163 5.64 -4.08 20.57
CA PRO A 163 5.85 -3.11 21.63
C PRO A 163 7.24 -2.47 21.52
N PRO A 164 7.36 -1.18 21.85
CA PRO A 164 8.65 -0.52 21.79
C PRO A 164 9.63 -1.26 22.70
N ALA A 165 10.74 -1.73 22.13
CA ALA A 165 11.77 -2.43 22.90
C ALA A 165 12.11 -1.57 24.12
N LYS A 166 11.79 -2.08 25.33
CA LYS A 166 12.09 -1.39 26.59
C LYS A 166 13.58 -1.08 26.54
N LYS A 167 13.93 0.19 26.34
CA LYS A 167 15.33 0.61 26.21
C LYS A 167 16.06 0.03 27.41
N ALA A 168 16.88 -1.00 27.21
CA ALA A 168 17.68 -1.58 28.26
C ALA A 168 18.42 -0.41 28.88
N LYS A 169 18.05 -0.06 30.11
CA LYS A 169 18.51 1.14 30.80
C LYS A 169 20.03 0.99 30.85
N LYS A 170 20.75 1.67 29.95
CA LYS A 170 22.21 1.55 29.82
C LYS A 170 22.77 1.89 31.18
N LYS A 171 23.09 0.87 31.98
CA LYS A 171 23.64 1.01 33.31
C LYS A 171 24.92 1.80 33.10
N LYS A 172 24.91 3.07 33.53
CA LYS A 172 26.04 3.99 33.44
C LYS A 172 27.13 3.37 34.31
N GLY A 173 27.96 2.54 33.68
CA GLY A 173 28.95 1.71 34.34
C GLY A 173 30.05 2.58 34.91
N GLY A 174 29.89 2.94 36.18
CA GLY A 174 30.99 3.38 37.03
C GLY A 174 32.02 2.25 37.12
N ARG A 175 33.24 2.55 36.70
CA ARG A 175 34.43 1.72 36.84
C ARG A 175 34.76 1.54 38.33
N LYS A 176 34.58 0.34 38.90
CA LYS A 176 35.47 -0.21 39.95
C LYS A 176 35.20 -1.68 40.36
N LYS A 177 36.31 -2.43 40.29
CA LYS A 177 36.85 -3.46 41.18
C LYS A 177 36.20 -4.86 41.30
N LYS A 178 37.06 -5.82 40.96
CA LYS A 178 37.09 -7.28 41.09
C LYS A 178 36.77 -7.80 42.51
N GLY A 179 35.94 -8.83 42.61
CA GLY A 179 35.65 -9.65 43.80
C GLY A 179 34.27 -10.32 43.68
N GLN A 180 34.18 -11.54 43.13
CA GLN A 180 34.14 -12.85 43.83
C GLN A 180 32.70 -13.29 44.21
N ASN A 181 32.30 -14.40 43.57
CA ASN A 181 31.22 -15.37 43.81
C ASN A 181 30.02 -14.99 44.70
N SER A 182 28.82 -15.11 44.10
CA SER A 182 27.67 -15.74 44.75
C SER A 182 26.65 -16.18 43.69
N ALA A 183 26.47 -17.48 43.58
CA ALA A 183 25.32 -18.10 42.92
C ALA A 183 24.07 -17.79 43.75
N MET A 184 23.03 -17.22 43.15
CA MET A 184 21.71 -17.18 43.77
C MET A 184 20.63 -17.21 42.69
N ALA A 185 19.71 -18.15 42.88
CA ALA A 185 18.65 -18.53 41.97
C ALA A 185 17.81 -17.32 41.52
N GLN A 186 17.59 -17.24 40.20
CA GLN A 186 16.61 -16.33 39.63
C GLN A 186 15.21 -16.92 39.86
N PRO A 187 14.25 -16.13 40.36
CA PRO A 187 12.84 -16.50 40.27
C PRO A 187 12.48 -16.53 38.78
N ALA A 188 11.71 -17.53 38.37
CA ALA A 188 11.12 -17.60 37.04
C ALA A 188 10.20 -16.37 36.86
N GLU A 189 10.79 -15.30 36.33
CA GLU A 189 10.10 -14.11 35.87
C GLU A 189 9.19 -14.56 34.73
N VAL A 190 7.89 -14.57 34.99
CA VAL A 190 6.85 -14.81 33.99
C VAL A 190 7.12 -13.84 32.85
N VAL A 191 7.70 -14.34 31.76
CA VAL A 191 7.96 -13.60 30.53
C VAL A 191 6.58 -13.31 29.94
N GLU A 192 5.98 -12.22 30.38
CA GLU A 192 4.76 -11.66 29.81
C GLU A 192 5.04 -11.45 28.31
N GLU A 193 4.42 -12.26 27.46
CA GLU A 193 4.64 -12.20 26.03
C GLU A 193 4.37 -10.77 25.54
N PRO A 194 5.26 -10.20 24.72
CA PRO A 194 5.15 -8.81 24.28
C PRO A 194 3.80 -8.60 23.58
N GLN A 195 2.85 -7.96 24.27
CA GLN A 195 1.54 -7.68 23.73
C GLN A 195 1.67 -6.70 22.55
N TRP A 196 1.22 -7.13 21.38
CA TRP A 196 1.15 -6.29 20.19
C TRP A 196 0.15 -5.16 20.41
N LEU A 197 0.55 -3.94 20.04
CA LEU A 197 -0.30 -2.76 20.14
C LEU A 197 -1.12 -2.65 18.84
N LEU A 198 -2.44 -2.61 18.96
CA LEU A 198 -3.39 -2.52 17.86
C LEU A 198 -3.89 -1.08 17.70
N PHE A 199 -4.01 -0.63 16.46
CA PHE A 199 -4.43 0.71 16.06
C PHE A 199 -5.43 0.64 14.91
N ASP A 200 -6.29 1.65 14.80
CA ASP A 200 -7.31 1.66 13.74
C ASP A 200 -6.72 2.04 12.38
N GLY A 201 -5.64 2.83 12.37
CA GLY A 201 -4.96 3.24 11.13
C GLY A 201 -3.47 3.55 11.29
N MET A 202 -2.80 3.76 10.15
CA MET A 202 -1.35 3.98 10.10
C MET A 202 -0.90 5.26 10.85
N LYS A 203 -1.74 6.29 10.87
CA LYS A 203 -1.44 7.54 11.57
C LYS A 203 -1.26 7.32 13.07
N GLU A 204 -2.14 6.53 13.68
CA GLU A 204 -2.08 6.23 15.12
C GLU A 204 -0.85 5.39 15.46
N ALA A 205 -0.48 4.44 14.60
CA ALA A 205 0.74 3.66 14.74
C ALA A 205 2.01 4.54 14.67
N LEU A 206 2.02 5.56 13.81
CA LEU A 206 3.11 6.54 13.71
C LEU A 206 3.18 7.43 14.96
N ASP A 207 2.02 7.88 15.47
CA ASP A 207 1.92 8.67 16.71
C ASP A 207 2.35 7.85 17.94
N ALA A 208 2.11 6.53 17.92
CA ALA A 208 2.60 5.57 18.92
C ALA A 208 4.13 5.31 18.83
N GLY A 209 4.79 5.89 17.82
CA GLY A 209 6.24 5.91 17.71
C GLY A 209 6.83 4.79 16.86
N TRP A 210 6.06 4.21 15.94
CA TRP A 210 6.58 3.31 14.91
C TRP A 210 7.74 3.96 14.14
N LYS A 211 8.71 3.14 13.72
CA LYS A 211 9.88 3.59 12.97
C LYS A 211 10.18 2.64 11.80
N PRO A 212 10.71 3.17 10.68
CA PRO A 212 11.27 2.33 9.62
C PRO A 212 12.30 1.35 10.19
N GLY A 213 12.23 0.08 9.77
CA GLY A 213 13.00 -1.02 10.38
C GLY A 213 12.23 -1.83 11.43
N GLN A 214 11.09 -1.32 11.91
CA GLN A 214 10.21 -2.04 12.83
C GLN A 214 9.10 -2.74 12.03
N SER A 215 8.96 -4.05 12.18
CA SER A 215 7.84 -4.80 11.57
C SER A 215 6.50 -4.27 12.06
N PHE A 216 5.47 -4.38 11.23
CA PHE A 216 4.09 -4.04 11.57
C PHE A 216 3.16 -4.89 10.70
N SER A 217 2.06 -5.34 11.28
CA SER A 217 1.03 -6.14 10.57
C SER A 217 -0.19 -5.28 10.34
N PHE A 218 -0.98 -5.56 9.29
CA PHE A 218 -2.16 -4.77 8.96
C PHE A 218 -3.17 -5.58 8.15
N VAL A 219 -4.41 -5.06 8.11
CA VAL A 219 -5.50 -5.61 7.30
C VAL A 219 -5.95 -4.56 6.30
N VAL A 220 -5.92 -4.90 5.01
CA VAL A 220 -6.45 -4.07 3.93
C VAL A 220 -7.84 -4.52 3.57
N LYS A 221 -8.75 -3.57 3.46
CA LYS A 221 -10.11 -3.77 2.96
C LYS A 221 -10.27 -3.08 1.61
N GLY A 222 -11.20 -3.60 0.82
CA GLY A 222 -11.57 -3.00 -0.47
C GLY A 222 -10.50 -3.16 -1.56
N ALA A 223 -9.58 -4.13 -1.44
CA ALA A 223 -8.59 -4.38 -2.48
C ALA A 223 -9.29 -4.92 -3.74
N LYS A 224 -9.30 -4.13 -4.81
CA LYS A 224 -10.00 -4.46 -6.06
C LYS A 224 -9.12 -5.23 -7.04
N GLY A 225 -9.59 -6.38 -7.50
CA GLY A 225 -8.90 -7.14 -8.53
C GLY A 225 -9.75 -8.20 -9.20
N GLN A 226 -9.17 -8.82 -10.23
CA GLN A 226 -9.77 -9.95 -10.94
C GLN A 226 -8.98 -11.23 -10.64
N LYS A 227 -9.65 -12.21 -10.01
CA LYS A 227 -9.08 -13.55 -9.82
C LYS A 227 -8.90 -14.21 -11.20
N LEU A 228 -7.65 -14.50 -11.55
CA LEU A 228 -7.32 -15.28 -12.74
C LEU A 228 -7.61 -16.74 -12.43
N ARG A 229 -8.17 -17.45 -13.41
CA ARG A 229 -8.33 -18.90 -13.31
C ARG A 229 -6.96 -19.55 -13.43
N ASP A 230 -6.70 -20.56 -12.61
CA ASP A 230 -5.45 -21.31 -12.69
C ASP A 230 -5.31 -21.89 -14.10
N GLU A 231 -4.13 -21.73 -14.71
CA GLU A 231 -3.87 -22.10 -16.11
C GLU A 231 -4.18 -23.58 -16.41
N SER A 232 -4.11 -24.44 -15.39
CA SER A 232 -4.48 -25.86 -15.46
C SER A 232 -5.97 -26.10 -15.75
N SER A 233 -6.84 -25.14 -15.42
CA SER A 233 -8.29 -25.21 -15.69
C SER A 233 -8.68 -24.73 -17.09
N VAL A 234 -7.72 -24.17 -17.85
CA VAL A 234 -7.93 -23.64 -19.21
C VAL A 234 -7.56 -24.67 -20.28
N ALA A 235 -7.27 -25.91 -19.88
CA ALA A 235 -7.07 -27.07 -20.76
C ALA A 235 -8.38 -27.40 -21.52
N GLY A 236 -8.71 -26.61 -22.53
CA GLY A 236 -9.95 -26.71 -23.30
C GLY A 236 -10.30 -25.45 -24.08
N ALA A 237 -9.82 -24.27 -23.67
CA ALA A 237 -9.98 -23.05 -24.46
C ALA A 237 -8.94 -23.02 -25.59
N LYS A 238 -9.24 -23.71 -26.70
CA LYS A 238 -8.48 -23.53 -27.95
C LYS A 238 -8.57 -22.07 -28.34
N ALA A 239 -7.41 -21.42 -28.52
CA ALA A 239 -7.34 -20.10 -29.12
C ALA A 239 -8.16 -20.08 -30.42
N ILE A 240 -9.04 -19.09 -30.56
CA ILE A 240 -9.68 -18.77 -31.84
C ILE A 240 -8.55 -18.54 -32.85
N GLY A 241 -8.38 -19.44 -33.83
CA GLY A 241 -7.29 -19.39 -34.81
C GLY A 241 -6.15 -20.41 -34.62
N SER A 242 -6.25 -21.37 -33.69
CA SER A 242 -5.32 -22.51 -33.66
C SER A 242 -5.40 -23.29 -34.99
N PRO A 243 -4.29 -23.74 -35.60
CA PRO A 243 -4.29 -24.36 -36.94
C PRO A 243 -5.10 -25.67 -37.04
N ASN A 244 -5.56 -26.22 -35.90
CA ASN A 244 -6.47 -27.36 -35.83
C ASN A 244 -7.91 -27.01 -35.44
N SER A 245 -8.28 -25.72 -35.38
CA SER A 245 -9.67 -25.26 -35.37
C SER A 245 -10.01 -24.78 -36.78
N ALA A 246 -10.30 -25.71 -37.69
CA ALA A 246 -10.86 -25.39 -38.98
C ALA A 246 -12.28 -24.84 -38.79
N ILE A 247 -12.37 -23.56 -38.44
CA ILE A 247 -13.56 -22.77 -38.75
C ILE A 247 -13.49 -22.58 -40.26
N ASP A 248 -14.23 -23.42 -40.99
CA ASP A 248 -14.37 -23.31 -42.43
C ASP A 248 -15.17 -22.04 -42.75
N LEU A 249 -14.43 -20.93 -42.92
CA LEU A 249 -14.99 -19.62 -43.31
C LEU A 249 -15.68 -19.66 -44.68
N ASN A 250 -15.49 -20.71 -45.48
CA ASN A 250 -16.22 -20.90 -46.74
C ASN A 250 -17.60 -21.55 -46.54
N ARG A 251 -17.93 -21.96 -45.31
CA ARG A 251 -19.24 -22.54 -44.96
C ARG A 251 -20.15 -21.55 -44.24
N VAL A 252 -19.83 -20.25 -44.28
CA VAL A 252 -20.79 -19.19 -43.95
C VAL A 252 -21.79 -19.14 -45.09
N ASP A 253 -22.89 -19.86 -44.92
CA ASP A 253 -24.00 -19.90 -45.86
C ASP A 253 -24.73 -18.56 -45.83
N VAL A 254 -24.30 -17.63 -46.69
CA VAL A 254 -24.84 -16.26 -46.80
C VAL A 254 -26.30 -16.27 -47.28
N ASN A 255 -26.85 -17.43 -47.67
CA ASN A 255 -28.22 -17.56 -48.16
C ASN A 255 -29.28 -17.85 -47.09
N SER A 256 -28.91 -17.89 -45.80
CA SER A 256 -29.88 -18.03 -44.72
C SER A 256 -30.22 -16.68 -44.08
N LEU A 257 -30.57 -15.69 -44.91
CA LEU A 257 -31.29 -14.50 -44.43
C LEU A 257 -32.78 -14.87 -44.40
N PRO A 258 -33.45 -14.92 -43.24
CA PRO A 258 -34.90 -15.01 -43.21
C PRO A 258 -35.47 -13.80 -43.95
N GLY A 259 -36.28 -14.05 -44.97
CA GLY A 259 -36.98 -13.02 -45.72
C GLY A 259 -37.69 -12.07 -44.77
N GLY A 260 -37.22 -10.82 -44.76
CA GLY A 260 -37.97 -9.73 -44.17
C GLY A 260 -39.14 -9.44 -45.10
N ASP A 261 -40.32 -9.90 -44.69
CA ASP A 261 -41.57 -9.38 -45.23
C ASP A 261 -41.69 -7.92 -44.79
N ASP A 262 -41.32 -7.02 -45.71
CA ASP A 262 -41.55 -5.58 -45.63
C ASP A 262 -43.07 -5.30 -45.70
N ASP A 263 -43.77 -5.41 -44.58
CA ASP A 263 -45.15 -4.95 -44.43
C ASP A 263 -45.17 -3.53 -43.85
N TRP A 264 -44.65 -2.57 -44.63
CA TRP A 264 -44.71 -1.13 -44.35
C TRP A 264 -45.92 -0.48 -45.05
N ASN A 265 -47.12 -1.02 -44.87
CA ASN A 265 -48.33 -0.31 -45.28
C ASN A 265 -49.58 -0.68 -44.47
N LYS A 266 -49.75 -0.04 -43.29
CA LYS A 266 -51.06 0.33 -42.71
C LYS A 266 -50.91 1.27 -41.52
#